data_AF-A0AAN0KCG2-F1
#
_entry.id   AF-A0AAN0KCG2-F1
#
_cell.length_a   1.000
_cell.length_b   1.000
_cell.length_c   1.000
_cell.angle_alpha   90.00
_cell.angle_beta   90.00
_cell.angle_gamma   90.00
#
_symmetry.space_group_name_H-M   'P 1'
#
loop_
_entity.id
_entity.type
_entity.pdbx_description
1 polymer ?
#
loop_
_entity_poly.entity_id
_entity_poly.type
_entity_poly.pdbx_seq_one_letter_code
_entity_poly.pdbx_strand_id
1 'polypeptide(L)'
;MVREYAFFMHVGESVVVKINRPFFFAFSSFTFLLTCFTGWFSFNSYLDILQLNDVIVFSWKVGLMVFGSPLLFYFSYLGFYMAIKNKPIGMHGIFANMCGYLFFIGVVISFVASMYISFNFRSYGYETCPKSSWMAPNKYVKNIALCDE
;
A
#
# COMPACT_ATOMS: atom_id res chain seq x y z
N MET A 1 14.64 47.37 -1.84
CA MET A 1 14.45 46.01 -1.32
C MET A 1 13.11 45.76 -0.58
N VAL A 2 12.42 46.78 -0.05
CA VAL A 2 11.09 46.58 0.60
C VAL A 2 9.90 46.66 -0.40
N ARG A 3 10.12 47.16 -1.61
CA ARG A 3 9.05 47.42 -2.60
C ARG A 3 8.63 46.20 -3.43
N GLU A 4 9.41 45.12 -3.44
CA GLU A 4 9.06 43.89 -4.18
C GLU A 4 8.12 42.95 -3.42
N TYR A 5 8.08 43.03 -2.08
CA TYR A 5 7.17 42.19 -1.29
C TYR A 5 5.70 42.60 -1.41
N ALA A 6 5.42 43.86 -1.75
CA ALA A 6 4.06 44.36 -1.95
C ALA A 6 3.45 43.92 -3.29
N PHE A 7 4.28 43.62 -4.30
CA PHE A 7 3.80 43.22 -5.63
C PHE A 7 3.35 41.76 -5.68
N PHE A 8 3.95 40.89 -4.86
CA PHE A 8 3.52 39.49 -4.77
C PHE A 8 2.20 39.29 -4.00
N MET A 9 1.74 40.29 -3.25
CA MET A 9 0.47 40.22 -2.51
C MET A 9 -0.76 40.52 -3.39
N HIS A 10 -0.56 41.02 -4.62
CA HIS A 10 -1.63 41.46 -5.52
C HIS A 10 -2.04 40.45 -6.61
N VAL A 11 -1.40 39.28 -6.70
CA VAL A 11 -1.95 38.13 -7.46
C VAL A 11 -2.85 37.30 -6.52
N GLY A 12 -3.82 38.01 -5.95
CA GLY A 12 -4.85 37.53 -5.05
C GLY A 12 -6.06 37.01 -5.82
N GLU A 13 -5.84 36.08 -6.74
CA GLU A 13 -6.88 35.12 -7.14
C GLU A 13 -6.31 33.73 -6.91
N SER A 14 -6.39 33.28 -5.65
CA SER A 14 -6.58 31.86 -5.41
C SER A 14 -7.88 31.52 -6.12
N VAL A 15 -7.82 31.09 -7.38
CA VAL A 15 -8.97 30.44 -8.02
C VAL A 15 -9.31 29.31 -7.06
N VAL A 16 -10.36 29.50 -6.27
CA VAL A 16 -10.82 28.48 -5.33
C VAL A 16 -11.43 27.43 -6.24
N VAL A 17 -10.59 26.52 -6.73
CA VAL A 17 -11.01 25.41 -7.57
C VAL A 17 -11.99 24.64 -6.71
N LYS A 18 -13.28 24.79 -7.03
CA LYS A 18 -14.36 24.20 -6.28
C LYS A 18 -14.29 22.69 -6.49
N ILE A 19 -13.98 21.97 -5.43
CA ILE A 19 -13.78 20.53 -5.47
C ILE A 19 -15.13 19.83 -5.55
N ASN A 20 -15.21 18.75 -6.33
CA ASN A 20 -16.37 17.87 -6.32
C ASN A 20 -16.36 17.01 -5.03
N ARG A 21 -16.87 17.57 -3.94
CA ARG A 21 -16.90 16.95 -2.59
C ARG A 21 -17.36 15.47 -2.58
N PRO A 22 -18.47 15.08 -3.24
CA PRO A 22 -18.91 13.68 -3.21
C PRO A 22 -17.91 12.73 -3.87
N PHE A 23 -17.25 13.16 -4.95
CA PHE A 23 -16.24 12.35 -5.63
C PHE A 23 -15.03 12.07 -4.72
N PHE A 24 -14.48 13.11 -4.08
CA PHE A 24 -13.35 12.93 -3.17
C PHE A 24 -13.71 12.12 -1.93
N PHE A 25 -14.93 12.27 -1.41
CA PHE A 25 -15.42 11.45 -0.31
C PHE A 25 -15.52 9.97 -0.70
N ALA A 26 -16.10 9.67 -1.87
CA ALA A 26 -16.21 8.31 -2.38
C ALA A 26 -14.84 7.68 -2.64
N PHE A 27 -13.93 8.41 -3.30
CA PHE A 27 -12.56 7.97 -3.55
C PHE A 27 -11.81 7.65 -2.24
N SER A 28 -11.88 8.54 -1.26
CA SER A 28 -11.20 8.36 0.04
C SER A 28 -11.73 7.16 0.81
N SER A 29 -13.05 6.98 0.81
CA SER A 29 -13.71 5.85 1.45
C SER A 29 -13.34 4.53 0.78
N PHE A 30 -13.31 4.51 -0.56
CA PHE A 30 -12.85 3.35 -1.32
C PHE A 30 -11.39 3.00 -1.01
N THR A 31 -10.48 3.98 -1.04
CA THR A 31 -9.07 3.77 -0.70
C THR A 31 -8.90 3.28 0.74
N PHE A 32 -9.67 3.80 1.69
CA PHE A 32 -9.64 3.35 3.08
C PHE A 32 -10.01 1.87 3.20
N LEU A 33 -11.16 1.49 2.65
CA LEU A 33 -11.65 0.11 2.68
C LEU A 33 -10.69 -0.85 1.98
N LEU A 34 -10.14 -0.44 0.84
CA LEU A 34 -9.12 -1.20 0.12
C LEU A 34 -7.89 -1.44 1.01
N THR A 35 -7.42 -0.41 1.70
CA THR A 35 -6.25 -0.50 2.60
C THR A 35 -6.50 -1.41 3.79
N CYS A 36 -7.70 -1.36 4.38
CA CYS A 36 -8.11 -2.28 5.44
C CYS A 36 -8.15 -3.73 4.93
N PHE A 37 -8.71 -3.97 3.75
CA PHE A 37 -8.79 -5.30 3.16
C PHE A 37 -7.41 -5.86 2.83
N THR A 38 -6.54 -5.09 2.17
CA THR A 38 -5.17 -5.54 1.85
C THR A 38 -4.34 -5.72 3.10
N GLY A 39 -4.52 -4.86 4.12
CA GLY A 39 -3.89 -5.01 5.43
C GLY A 39 -4.29 -6.34 6.08
N TRP A 40 -5.59 -6.60 6.19
CA TRP A 40 -6.11 -7.86 6.73
C TRP A 40 -5.56 -9.09 5.99
N PHE A 41 -5.62 -9.08 4.65
CA PHE A 41 -5.09 -10.17 3.83
C PHE A 41 -3.60 -10.42 4.09
N SER A 42 -2.78 -9.37 4.05
CA SER A 42 -1.34 -9.50 4.30
C SER A 42 -1.05 -9.98 5.72
N PHE A 43 -1.74 -9.48 6.74
CA PHE A 43 -1.52 -9.93 8.12
C PHE A 43 -1.77 -11.44 8.27
N ASN A 44 -2.85 -11.96 7.69
CA ASN A 44 -3.14 -13.39 7.72
C ASN A 44 -2.04 -14.19 7.01
N SER A 45 -1.58 -13.76 5.84
CA SER A 45 -0.47 -14.43 5.14
C SER A 45 0.82 -14.46 5.95
N TYR A 46 1.14 -13.42 6.73
CA TYR A 46 2.30 -13.43 7.61
C TYR A 46 2.11 -14.34 8.84
N LEU A 47 0.89 -14.41 9.38
CA LEU A 47 0.57 -15.35 10.46
C LEU A 47 0.72 -16.81 9.99
N ASP A 48 0.30 -17.14 8.78
CA ASP A 48 0.46 -18.48 8.19
C ASP A 48 1.93 -18.90 8.10
N ILE A 49 2.83 -17.95 7.78
CA ILE A 49 4.27 -18.17 7.76
C ILE A 49 4.81 -18.47 9.17
N LEU A 50 4.41 -17.67 10.16
CA LEU A 50 4.87 -17.82 11.54
C LEU A 50 4.39 -19.13 12.19
N GLN A 51 3.19 -19.57 11.82
CA GLN A 51 2.60 -20.83 12.29
C GLN A 51 3.07 -22.05 11.49
N LEU A 52 3.78 -21.84 10.37
CA LEU A 52 4.19 -22.92 9.45
C LEU A 52 2.97 -23.77 9.05
N ASN A 53 1.88 -23.10 8.67
CA ASN A 53 0.64 -23.74 8.23
C ASN A 53 0.88 -24.59 6.97
N ASP A 54 0.03 -25.58 6.74
CA ASP A 54 0.22 -26.53 5.63
C ASP A 54 0.05 -25.89 4.25
N VAL A 55 -0.65 -24.75 4.19
CA VAL A 55 -0.83 -23.90 3.02
C VAL A 55 -0.43 -22.47 3.39
N ILE A 56 0.48 -21.91 2.61
CA ILE A 56 0.98 -20.55 2.82
C ILE A 56 0.90 -19.80 1.49
N VAL A 57 0.18 -18.68 1.49
CA VAL A 57 0.07 -17.80 0.31
C VAL A 57 0.98 -16.60 0.53
N PHE A 58 2.11 -16.54 -0.16
CA PHE A 58 3.07 -15.46 -0.01
C PHE A 58 3.75 -15.04 -1.32
N SER A 59 4.02 -13.75 -1.47
CA SER A 59 4.74 -13.18 -2.60
C SER A 59 5.28 -11.81 -2.22
N TRP A 60 6.26 -11.31 -2.97
CA TRP A 60 6.73 -9.93 -2.86
C TRP A 60 5.57 -8.91 -2.92
N LYS A 61 4.48 -9.23 -3.63
CA LYS A 61 3.25 -8.42 -3.69
C LYS A 61 2.54 -8.32 -2.34
N VAL A 62 2.48 -9.43 -1.59
CA VAL A 62 1.86 -9.49 -0.25
C VAL A 62 2.67 -8.65 0.74
N GLY A 63 4.01 -8.69 0.62
CA GLY A 63 4.88 -7.79 1.38
C GLY A 63 4.67 -6.34 1.01
N LEU A 64 4.55 -6.04 -0.29
CA LEU A 64 4.33 -4.67 -0.77
C LEU A 64 3.01 -4.07 -0.24
N MET A 65 1.96 -4.89 -0.10
CA MET A 65 0.69 -4.45 0.49
C MET A 65 0.85 -3.94 1.93
N VAL A 66 1.76 -4.51 2.73
CA VAL A 66 2.05 -4.03 4.10
C VAL A 66 2.74 -2.66 4.05
N PHE A 67 3.79 -2.53 3.25
CA PHE A 67 4.54 -1.27 3.16
C PHE A 67 3.80 -0.16 2.41
N GLY A 68 2.87 -0.52 1.51
CA GLY A 68 1.99 0.42 0.83
C GLY A 68 0.85 0.94 1.71
N SER A 69 0.47 0.21 2.75
CA SER A 69 -0.65 0.56 3.63
C SER A 69 -0.53 1.95 4.27
N PRO A 70 0.61 2.36 4.87
CA PRO A 70 0.76 3.71 5.42
C PRO A 70 0.54 4.82 4.38
N LEU A 71 1.04 4.62 3.15
CA LEU A 71 0.89 5.59 2.06
C LEU A 71 -0.58 5.69 1.60
N LEU A 72 -1.28 4.57 1.48
CA LEU A 72 -2.69 4.54 1.10
C LEU A 72 -3.61 5.13 2.18
N PHE A 73 -3.34 4.86 3.46
CA PHE A 73 -4.02 5.52 4.57
C PHE A 73 -3.83 7.03 4.53
N TYR A 74 -2.61 7.49 4.24
CA TYR A 74 -2.33 8.92 4.10
C TYR A 74 -3.10 9.54 2.93
N PHE A 75 -3.17 8.87 1.77
CA PHE A 75 -3.99 9.35 0.65
C PHE A 75 -5.48 9.43 0.99
N SER A 76 -6.01 8.44 1.70
CA SER A 76 -7.39 8.45 2.17
C SER A 76 -7.64 9.64 3.13
N TYR A 77 -6.73 9.86 4.08
CA TYR A 77 -6.79 11.01 4.98
C TYR A 77 -6.82 12.35 4.23
N LEU A 78 -5.94 12.53 3.25
CA LEU A 78 -5.88 13.74 2.44
C LEU A 78 -7.20 13.96 1.67
N GLY A 79 -7.76 12.89 1.09
CA GLY A 79 -9.01 12.97 0.36
C GLY A 79 -10.21 13.32 1.25
N PHE A 80 -10.31 12.75 2.45
CA PHE A 80 -11.34 13.15 3.42
C PHE A 80 -11.16 14.61 3.84
N TYR A 81 -9.93 15.05 4.09
CA TYR A 81 -9.65 16.43 4.45
C TYR A 81 -10.07 17.39 3.33
N MET A 82 -9.77 17.09 2.07
CA MET A 82 -10.20 17.88 0.91
C MET A 82 -11.73 17.93 0.77
N ALA A 83 -12.42 16.80 0.97
CA ALA A 83 -13.88 16.74 0.91
C ALA A 83 -14.52 17.61 2.01
N ILE A 84 -14.00 17.55 3.24
CA ILE A 84 -14.51 18.31 4.39
C ILE A 84 -14.20 19.81 4.24
N LYS A 85 -12.94 20.18 3.97
CA LYS A 85 -12.52 21.59 3.90
C LYS A 85 -12.85 22.26 2.57
N ASN A 86 -13.22 21.49 1.54
CA ASN A 86 -13.49 21.97 0.18
C ASN A 86 -12.34 22.81 -0.38
N LYS A 87 -11.11 22.43 -0.05
CA LYS A 87 -9.88 23.10 -0.48
C LYS A 87 -8.89 22.05 -0.95
N PRO A 88 -8.21 22.26 -2.09
CA PRO A 88 -7.18 21.35 -2.54
C PRO A 88 -6.02 21.42 -1.56
N ILE A 89 -5.50 20.26 -1.19
CA ILE A 89 -4.27 20.17 -0.41
C ILE A 89 -3.23 19.45 -1.24
N GLY A 90 -2.02 20.00 -1.25
CA GLY A 90 -0.88 19.34 -1.87
C GLY A 90 -0.36 18.22 -0.97
N MET A 91 0.16 17.16 -1.57
CA MET A 91 0.92 16.13 -0.89
C MET A 91 2.34 16.63 -0.61
N HIS A 92 2.53 17.37 0.47
CA HIS A 92 3.84 17.92 0.85
C HIS A 92 4.09 17.82 2.35
N GLY A 93 5.36 17.76 2.72
CA GLY A 93 5.80 17.72 4.11
C GLY A 93 6.47 16.40 4.51
N ILE A 94 6.94 16.37 5.75
CA ILE A 94 7.74 15.27 6.30
C ILE A 94 6.97 13.94 6.25
N PHE A 95 5.67 13.95 6.53
CA PHE A 95 4.83 12.74 6.49
C PHE A 95 4.71 12.12 5.09
N ALA A 96 4.51 12.95 4.06
CA ALA A 96 4.43 12.49 2.67
C ALA A 96 5.77 11.87 2.23
N ASN A 97 6.88 12.54 2.55
CA ASN A 97 8.22 12.05 2.24
C ASN A 97 8.51 10.73 2.97
N MET A 98 8.20 10.66 4.27
CA MET A 98 8.40 9.45 5.08
C MET A 98 7.59 8.26 4.53
N CYS A 99 6.32 8.45 4.21
CA CYS A 99 5.50 7.40 3.62
C CYS A 99 6.04 6.95 2.26
N GLY A 100 6.51 7.90 1.43
CA GLY A 100 7.17 7.60 0.16
C GLY A 100 8.45 6.77 0.35
N TYR A 101 9.35 7.19 1.23
CA TYR A 101 10.58 6.44 1.53
C TYR A 101 10.29 5.04 2.09
N LEU A 102 9.33 4.93 3.01
CA LEU A 102 8.88 3.64 3.55
C LEU A 102 8.36 2.71 2.45
N PHE A 103 7.59 3.25 1.49
CA PHE A 103 7.11 2.49 0.35
C PHE A 103 8.27 1.97 -0.51
N PHE A 104 9.21 2.83 -0.91
CA PHE A 104 10.33 2.43 -1.76
C PHE A 104 11.26 1.42 -1.08
N ILE A 105 11.61 1.66 0.19
CA ILE A 105 12.40 0.69 0.98
C ILE A 105 11.60 -0.61 1.12
N GLY A 106 10.30 -0.51 1.36
CA GLY A 106 9.39 -1.63 1.44
C GLY A 106 9.33 -2.49 0.18
N VAL A 107 9.41 -1.90 -1.02
CA VAL A 107 9.52 -2.64 -2.29
C VAL A 107 10.76 -3.53 -2.28
N VAL A 108 11.92 -2.96 -1.94
CA VAL A 108 13.19 -3.69 -1.93
C VAL A 108 13.15 -4.80 -0.88
N ILE A 109 12.71 -4.49 0.35
CA ILE A 109 12.59 -5.46 1.44
C ILE A 109 11.63 -6.59 1.03
N SER A 110 10.48 -6.27 0.45
CA SER A 110 9.48 -7.27 0.05
C SER A 110 10.01 -8.22 -1.02
N PHE A 111 10.81 -7.69 -1.96
CA PHE A 111 11.45 -8.49 -2.98
C PHE A 111 12.50 -9.44 -2.39
N VAL A 112 13.40 -8.93 -1.55
CA VAL A 112 14.43 -9.73 -0.87
C VAL A 112 13.80 -10.78 0.05
N ALA A 113 12.79 -10.39 0.84
CA ALA A 113 12.06 -11.30 1.72
C ALA A 113 11.39 -12.43 0.93
N SER A 114 10.80 -12.14 -0.23
CA SER A 114 10.20 -13.17 -1.09
C SER A 114 11.22 -14.20 -1.55
N MET A 115 12.45 -13.80 -1.88
CA MET A 115 13.52 -14.73 -2.22
C MET A 115 13.93 -15.55 -0.99
N TYR A 116 14.21 -14.89 0.13
CA TYR A 116 14.63 -15.53 1.37
C TYR A 116 13.62 -16.58 1.87
N ILE A 117 12.33 -16.24 1.90
CA ILE A 117 11.26 -17.15 2.32
C ILE A 117 11.17 -18.34 1.38
N SER A 118 11.25 -18.11 0.06
CA SER A 118 11.22 -19.20 -0.93
C SER A 118 12.37 -20.19 -0.75
N PHE A 119 13.58 -19.70 -0.41
CA PHE A 119 14.72 -20.58 -0.13
C PHE A 119 14.55 -21.37 1.17
N ASN A 120 14.09 -20.73 2.25
CA ASN A 120 13.87 -21.43 3.51
C ASN A 120 12.76 -22.48 3.43
N PHE A 121 11.68 -22.19 2.71
CA PHE A 121 10.56 -23.11 2.56
C PHE A 121 10.94 -24.40 1.85
N ARG A 122 11.88 -24.35 0.90
CA ARG A 122 12.47 -25.57 0.33
C ARG A 122 13.21 -26.41 1.36
N SER A 123 13.89 -25.77 2.32
CA SER A 123 14.56 -26.47 3.44
C SER A 123 13.55 -27.12 4.40
N TYR A 124 12.39 -26.49 4.60
CA TYR A 124 11.31 -27.02 5.43
C TYR A 124 10.42 -28.05 4.72
N GLY A 125 10.73 -28.42 3.47
CA GLY A 125 9.97 -29.43 2.71
C GLY A 125 8.67 -28.92 2.08
N TYR A 126 8.52 -27.61 1.88
CA TYR A 126 7.38 -27.06 1.14
C TYR A 126 7.63 -27.07 -0.36
N GLU A 127 6.60 -27.45 -1.10
CA GLU A 127 6.53 -27.39 -2.55
C GLU A 127 5.75 -26.15 -3.01
N THR A 128 6.09 -25.62 -4.18
CA THR A 128 5.37 -24.47 -4.76
C THR A 128 4.36 -24.93 -5.79
N CYS A 129 3.10 -24.54 -5.64
CA CYS A 129 2.06 -24.89 -6.59
C CYS A 129 2.27 -24.19 -7.94
N PRO A 130 1.90 -24.83 -9.07
CA PRO A 130 1.90 -24.18 -10.37
C PRO A 130 0.94 -22.99 -10.34
N LYS A 131 1.40 -21.83 -10.81
CA LYS A 131 0.57 -20.63 -10.85
C LYS A 131 -0.30 -20.65 -12.10
N SER A 132 -1.58 -20.37 -11.93
CA SER A 132 -2.50 -20.14 -13.05
C SER A 132 -2.23 -18.81 -13.76
N SER A 133 -1.66 -17.81 -13.07
CA SER A 133 -1.37 -16.49 -13.62
C SER A 133 -0.09 -15.89 -13.02
N TRP A 134 0.64 -15.12 -13.83
CA TRP A 134 1.78 -14.31 -13.35
C TRP A 134 1.35 -13.23 -12.34
N MET A 135 0.07 -12.86 -12.34
CA MET A 135 -0.46 -11.91 -11.37
C MET A 135 -0.70 -12.56 -9.99
N ALA A 136 -0.91 -13.88 -9.93
CA ALA A 136 -1.23 -14.57 -8.69
C ALA A 136 -0.04 -14.59 -7.70
N PRO A 137 -0.30 -14.52 -6.38
CA PRO A 137 0.73 -14.78 -5.36
C PRO A 137 1.24 -16.23 -5.46
N ASN A 138 2.41 -16.53 -4.87
CA ASN A 138 2.86 -17.92 -4.79
C ASN A 138 2.07 -18.64 -3.69
N LYS A 139 1.70 -19.89 -3.94
CA LYS A 139 1.13 -20.80 -2.95
C LYS A 139 2.19 -21.87 -2.64
N TYR A 140 2.53 -21.99 -1.37
CA TYR A 140 3.47 -22.98 -0.85
C TYR A 140 2.68 -23.99 -0.02
N VAL A 141 2.91 -25.29 -0.25
CA VAL A 141 2.21 -26.37 0.44
C VAL A 141 3.17 -27.44 0.91
N LYS A 142 2.92 -28.07 2.06
CA LYS A 142 3.72 -29.24 2.49
C LYS A 142 3.42 -30.50 1.69
N ASN A 143 2.18 -30.62 1.21
CA ASN A 143 1.73 -31.74 0.40
C ASN A 143 1.14 -31.20 -0.91
N ILE A 144 1.67 -31.67 -2.05
CA ILE A 144 1.24 -31.23 -3.39
C ILE A 144 -0.26 -31.46 -3.64
N ALA A 145 -0.88 -32.42 -2.94
CA ALA A 145 -2.33 -32.65 -3.01
C ALA A 145 -3.17 -31.45 -2.55
N LEU A 146 -2.59 -30.53 -1.76
CA LEU A 146 -3.25 -29.29 -1.31
C LEU A 146 -3.19 -28.16 -2.35
N CYS A 147 -2.57 -28.38 -3.51
CA CYS A 147 -2.51 -27.37 -4.58
C CYS A 147 -3.85 -27.17 -5.29
N ASP A 148 -4.71 -28.20 -5.36
CA ASP A 148 -5.98 -28.20 -6.09
C ASP A 148 -7.16 -27.61 -5.30
N GLU A 149 -6.94 -27.20 -4.05
CA GLU A 149 -7.92 -26.56 -3.16
C GLU A 149 -7.86 -25.02 -3.23
#